data_AF-A0A2K4ZN23-F1
#
_entry.id   AF-A0A2K4ZN23-F1
#
_cell.length_a   1.000
_cell.length_b   1.000
_cell.length_c   1.000
_cell.angle_alpha   90.00
_cell.angle_beta   90.00
_cell.angle_gamma   90.00
#
_symmetry.space_group_name_H-M   'P 1'
#
loop_
_entity.id
_entity.type
_entity.pdbx_description
1 polymer ?
#
loop_
_entity_poly.entity_id
_entity_poly.type
_entity_poly.pdbx_seq_one_letter_code
_entity_poly.pdbx_strand_id
1 'polypeptide(L)'
;MDKQSTLYQLMGMRMNGVMNGITQRDEDYQALLRSVDEYSDKLEAMHLSADAMKLVDRYVSGYNAIGSRYGMLSYLLGFSDCRELLLDPAQPRKEALTDGLL
;
A
#
# COMPACT_ATOMS: atom_id res chain seq x y z
N MET A 1 -11.25 10.18 -1.92
CA MET A 1 -11.46 9.07 -2.88
C MET A 1 -12.75 8.37 -2.53
N ASP A 2 -13.62 8.15 -3.51
CA ASP A 2 -14.90 7.48 -3.29
C ASP A 2 -14.68 6.01 -2.94
N LYS A 3 -15.19 5.59 -1.77
CA LYS A 3 -15.11 4.20 -1.29
C LYS A 3 -15.99 3.24 -2.08
N GLN A 4 -16.93 3.77 -2.88
CA GLN A 4 -17.76 2.98 -3.79
C GLN A 4 -17.16 2.83 -5.18
N SER A 5 -16.02 3.49 -5.46
CA SER A 5 -15.34 3.31 -6.74
C SER A 5 -14.88 1.86 -6.94
N THR A 6 -14.99 1.36 -8.17
CA THR A 6 -14.50 0.02 -8.55
C THR A 6 -13.03 -0.17 -8.18
N LEU A 7 -12.23 0.89 -8.27
CA LEU A 7 -10.83 0.89 -7.88
C LEU A 7 -10.64 0.61 -6.38
N TYR A 8 -11.44 1.23 -5.52
CA TYR A 8 -11.40 0.98 -4.07
C TYR A 8 -11.78 -0.47 -3.75
N GLN A 9 -12.81 -1.01 -4.41
CA GLN A 9 -13.26 -2.39 -4.20
C GLN A 9 -12.22 -3.42 -4.68
N LEU A 10 -11.62 -3.20 -5.86
CA LEU A 10 -10.56 -4.06 -6.40
C LEU A 10 -9.33 -4.10 -5.49
N MET A 11 -8.94 -2.96 -4.94
CA MET A 11 -7.85 -2.87 -3.96
C MET A 11 -8.16 -3.71 -2.72
N GLY A 12 -9.38 -3.64 -2.18
CA GLY A 12 -9.79 -4.46 -1.03
C GLY A 12 -9.64 -5.96 -1.28
N MET A 13 -10.02 -6.46 -2.47
CA MET A 13 -9.84 -7.87 -2.84
C MET A 13 -8.37 -8.26 -3.00
N ARG A 14 -7.59 -7.43 -3.70
CA ARG A 14 -6.17 -7.69 -3.97
C ARG A 14 -5.33 -7.70 -2.68
N MET A 15 -5.58 -6.74 -1.79
CA MET A 15 -4.78 -6.53 -0.58
C MET A 15 -5.10 -7.58 0.50
N ASN A 16 -6.37 -7.99 0.63
CA ASN A 16 -6.76 -9.02 1.61
C ASN A 16 -6.64 -10.46 1.09
N GLY A 17 -6.34 -10.65 -0.20
CA GLY A 17 -6.23 -11.97 -0.82
C GLY A 17 -4.84 -12.22 -1.43
N VAL A 18 -4.59 -11.63 -2.60
CA VAL A 18 -3.39 -11.88 -3.41
C VAL A 18 -2.11 -11.48 -2.68
N MET A 19 -2.13 -10.36 -1.97
CA MET A 19 -0.95 -9.83 -1.29
C MET A 19 -0.35 -10.81 -0.28
N ASN A 20 -1.19 -11.59 0.43
CA ASN A 20 -0.71 -12.59 1.39
C ASN A 20 0.18 -13.65 0.71
N GLY A 21 -0.17 -14.06 -0.52
CA GLY A 21 0.64 -15.01 -1.28
C GLY A 21 1.94 -14.41 -1.81
N ILE A 22 1.99 -13.09 -2.02
CA ILE A 22 3.20 -12.37 -2.41
C ILE A 22 4.13 -12.24 -1.20
N THR A 23 3.61 -11.75 -0.08
CA THR A 23 4.41 -11.54 1.15
C THR A 23 4.97 -12.84 1.70
N GLN A 24 4.27 -13.98 1.54
CA GLN A 24 4.78 -15.29 1.91
C GLN A 24 6.01 -15.73 1.10
N ARG A 25 6.18 -15.23 -0.13
CA ARG A 25 7.27 -15.61 -1.04
C ARG A 25 8.38 -14.56 -1.12
N ASP A 26 8.12 -13.36 -0.62
CA ASP A 26 9.07 -12.25 -0.65
C ASP A 26 10.09 -12.42 0.49
N GLU A 27 11.33 -12.74 0.13
CA GLU A 27 12.37 -13.08 1.11
C GLU A 27 12.74 -11.89 2.00
N ASP A 28 12.75 -10.67 1.45
CA ASP A 28 13.06 -9.45 2.18
C ASP A 28 11.97 -9.14 3.21
N TYR A 29 10.70 -9.25 2.81
CA TYR A 29 9.56 -9.13 3.72
C TYR A 29 9.64 -10.15 4.85
N GLN A 30 9.93 -11.41 4.53
CA GLN A 30 10.06 -12.47 5.53
C GLN A 30 11.27 -12.24 6.45
N ALA A 31 12.38 -11.69 5.94
CA ALA A 31 13.54 -11.35 6.75
C ALA A 31 13.23 -10.21 7.75
N LEU A 32 12.53 -9.18 7.30
CA LEU A 32 12.05 -8.11 8.17
C LEU A 32 11.08 -8.64 9.24
N LEU A 33 10.14 -9.51 8.87
CA LEU A 33 9.20 -10.11 9.81
C LEU A 33 9.93 -10.89 10.91
N ARG A 34 10.89 -11.76 10.53
CA ARG A 34 11.72 -12.50 11.51
C ARG A 34 12.50 -11.57 12.43
N SER A 35 13.02 -10.45 11.91
CA SER A 35 13.72 -9.46 12.74
C SER A 35 12.80 -8.81 13.75
N VAL A 36 11.54 -8.51 13.38
CA VAL A 36 10.55 -7.95 14.31
C VAL A 36 10.17 -8.97 15.38
N ASP A 37 9.96 -10.23 15.01
CA ASP A 37 9.64 -11.32 15.95
C ASP A 37 10.71 -11.44 17.04
N GLU A 38 12.00 -11.36 16.67
CA GLU A 38 13.12 -11.38 17.64
C GLU A 38 13.03 -10.25 18.68
N TYR A 39 12.57 -9.05 18.29
CA TYR A 39 12.38 -7.94 19.21
C TYR A 39 11.13 -8.12 20.08
N SER A 40 10.10 -8.79 19.58
CA SER A 40 8.92 -9.15 20.38
C SER A 40 9.33 -10.05 21.55
N ASP A 41 10.12 -11.10 21.28
CA ASP A 41 10.62 -12.02 22.32
C ASP A 41 11.46 -11.27 23.37
N LYS A 42 12.31 -10.33 22.92
CA LYS A 42 13.11 -9.49 23.82
C LYS A 42 12.24 -8.59 24.68
N LEU A 43 11.19 -7.99 24.12
CA LEU A 43 10.24 -7.15 24.88
C LEU A 43 9.52 -7.96 25.95
N GLU A 44 9.09 -9.19 25.64
CA GLU A 44 8.47 -10.08 26.62
C GLU A 44 9.44 -10.44 27.77
N ALA A 45 10.69 -10.75 27.43
CA ALA A 45 11.73 -11.11 28.40
C ALA A 45 12.10 -9.94 29.36
N MET A 46 11.78 -8.70 29.00
CA MET A 46 12.01 -7.54 29.87
C MET A 46 11.01 -7.44 31.04
N HIS A 47 9.94 -8.24 31.04
CA HIS A 47 8.90 -8.25 32.08
C HIS A 47 8.40 -6.83 32.45
N LEU A 48 8.16 -6.02 31.42
CA LEU A 48 7.63 -4.67 31.57
C LEU A 48 6.25 -4.70 32.25
N SER A 49 5.87 -3.60 32.88
CA SER A 49 4.52 -3.48 33.45
C SER A 49 3.45 -3.60 32.36
N ALA A 50 2.27 -4.09 32.73
CA ALA A 50 1.15 -4.23 31.79
C ALA A 50 0.79 -2.91 31.11
N ASP A 51 0.86 -1.79 31.82
CA ASP A 51 0.60 -0.46 31.26
C ASP A 51 1.65 -0.03 30.24
N ALA A 52 2.93 -0.37 30.48
CA ALA A 52 4.01 -0.08 29.54
C ALA A 52 3.87 -0.93 28.27
N MET A 53 3.62 -2.23 28.39
CA MET A 53 3.36 -3.11 27.25
C MET A 53 2.18 -2.62 26.42
N LYS A 54 1.06 -2.27 27.08
CA LYS A 54 -0.12 -1.74 26.40
C LYS A 54 0.16 -0.43 25.65
N LEU A 55 1.03 0.43 26.18
CA LEU A 55 1.45 1.65 25.49
C LEU A 55 2.30 1.32 24.26
N VAL A 56 3.25 0.40 24.37
CA VAL A 56 4.07 -0.09 23.25
C VAL A 56 3.19 -0.69 22.15
N ASP A 57 2.26 -1.59 22.50
CA ASP A 57 1.35 -2.23 21.55
C ASP A 57 0.53 -1.20 20.78
N ARG A 58 -0.01 -0.19 21.47
CA ARG A 58 -0.78 0.90 20.85
C ARG A 58 0.09 1.73 19.92
N TYR A 59 1.32 2.05 20.34
CA TYR A 59 2.26 2.81 19.54
C TYR A 59 2.64 2.08 18.25
N VAL A 60 3.04 0.81 18.35
CA VAL A 60 3.40 -0.03 17.20
C VAL A 60 2.20 -0.25 16.28
N SER A 61 1.02 -0.55 16.84
CA SER A 61 -0.22 -0.71 16.06
C SER A 61 -0.60 0.58 15.32
N GLY A 62 -0.40 1.74 15.95
CA GLY A 62 -0.63 3.04 15.31
C GLY A 62 0.27 3.25 14.09
N TYR A 63 1.57 2.99 14.22
CA TYR A 63 2.50 3.06 13.09
C TYR A 63 2.20 2.03 12.00
N ASN A 64 1.83 0.80 12.37
CA ASN A 64 1.41 -0.21 11.40
C ASN A 64 0.15 0.22 10.62
N ALA A 65 -0.82 0.85 11.28
CA ALA A 65 -2.01 1.40 10.63
C ALA A 65 -1.66 2.55 9.67
N ILE A 66 -0.73 3.44 10.05
CA ILE A 66 -0.23 4.52 9.19
C ILE A 66 0.47 3.93 7.96
N GLY A 67 1.40 2.98 8.15
CA GLY A 67 2.12 2.31 7.07
C GLY A 67 1.18 1.57 6.11
N SER A 68 0.22 0.82 6.65
CA SER A 68 -0.83 0.16 5.86
C SER A 68 -1.65 1.14 5.04
N ARG A 69 -1.99 2.30 5.62
CA ARG A 69 -2.72 3.35 4.90
C ARG A 69 -1.88 3.98 3.80
N TYR A 70 -0.59 4.22 4.05
CA TYR A 70 0.34 4.71 3.05
C TYR A 70 0.46 3.73 1.88
N GLY A 71 0.71 2.45 2.15
CA GLY A 71 0.80 1.40 1.12
C GLY A 71 -0.47 1.30 0.27
N MET A 72 -1.65 1.41 0.90
CA MET A 72 -2.92 1.48 0.19
C MET A 72 -2.99 2.68 -0.77
N LEU A 73 -2.55 3.87 -0.33
CA LEU A 73 -2.54 5.07 -1.17
C LEU A 73 -1.54 4.93 -2.33
N SER A 74 -0.34 4.40 -2.09
CA SER A 74 0.66 4.13 -3.13
C SER A 74 0.15 3.16 -4.19
N TYR A 75 -0.57 2.10 -3.77
CA TYR A 75 -1.20 1.16 -4.70
C TYR A 75 -2.24 1.85 -5.60
N LEU A 76 -3.08 2.71 -5.01
CA LEU A 76 -4.12 3.45 -5.73
C LEU A 76 -3.52 4.44 -6.73
N LEU A 77 -2.46 5.15 -6.31
CA LEU A 77 -1.71 6.06 -7.17
C LEU A 77 -1.13 5.29 -8.37
N GLY A 78 -0.38 4.22 -8.12
CA GLY A 78 0.23 3.43 -9.20
C GLY A 78 -0.80 2.85 -10.18
N PHE A 79 -1.98 2.44 -9.71
CA PHE A 79 -3.05 2.01 -10.61
C PHE A 79 -3.62 3.17 -11.45
N SER A 80 -3.79 4.35 -10.85
CA SER A 80 -4.22 5.55 -11.58
C SER A 80 -3.22 5.92 -12.67
N ASP A 81 -1.92 5.90 -12.33
CA ASP A 81 -0.83 6.19 -13.26
C ASP A 81 -0.82 5.17 -14.42
N CYS A 82 -0.97 3.87 -14.13
CA CYS A 82 -1.10 2.85 -15.18
C CYS A 82 -2.31 3.10 -16.08
N ARG A 83 -3.47 3.47 -15.51
CA ARG A 83 -4.67 3.78 -16.31
C ARG A 83 -4.41 4.98 -17.24
N GLU A 84 -3.78 6.03 -16.73
CA GLU A 84 -3.42 7.20 -17.53
C GLU A 84 -2.48 6.82 -18.67
N LEU A 85 -1.38 6.11 -18.39
CA LEU A 85 -0.44 5.65 -19.40
C LEU A 85 -1.06 4.75 -20.48
N LEU A 86 -2.06 3.94 -20.13
CA LEU A 86 -2.75 3.06 -21.08
C LEU A 86 -3.80 3.80 -21.93
N LEU A 87 -4.36 4.92 -21.44
CA LEU A 87 -5.40 5.69 -22.13
C LEU A 87 -4.84 6.91 -22.88
N ASP A 88 -3.67 7.41 -22.50
CA ASP A 88 -3.00 8.56 -23.14
C ASP A 88 -2.65 8.34 -24.63
N PRO A 89 -2.22 7.14 -25.09
CA PRO A 89 -1.99 6.88 -26.51
C PRO A 89 -3.29 6.83 -27.34
N ALA A 90 -4.46 6.76 -26.70
CA ALA A 90 -5.75 6.55 -27.36
C ALA A 90 -6.52 7.84 -27.68
N GLN A 91 -6.02 9.02 -27.28
CA GLN A 91 -6.59 10.27 -27.76
C GLN A 91 -6.07 10.55 -29.18
N PRO A 92 -6.96 10.71 -30.19
CA PRO A 92 -6.51 11.20 -31.48
C PRO A 92 -5.89 12.56 -31.23
N ARG A 93 -4.59 12.68 -31.52
CA ARG A 93 -3.88 13.97 -31.59
C ARG A 93 -4.80 14.88 -32.38
N LYS A 94 -5.43 15.87 -31.73
CA LYS A 94 -6.20 16.90 -32.43
C LYS A 94 -5.25 17.45 -33.47
N GLU A 95 -5.47 17.09 -34.73
CA GLU A 95 -4.83 17.73 -35.85
C GLU A 95 -5.14 19.21 -35.68
N ALA A 96 -4.09 19.97 -35.40
CA ALA A 96 -4.15 21.40 -35.50
C ALA A 96 -4.40 21.69 -36.98
N LEU A 97 -5.68 21.79 -37.36
CA LEU A 97 -6.13 22.60 -38.48
C LEU A 97 -5.77 24.05 -38.15
N THR A 98 -4.50 24.37 -38.27
CA THR A 98 -4.09 25.69 -38.73
C THR A 98 -4.26 25.64 -40.23
N ASP A 99 -5.46 26.00 -40.69
CA ASP A 99 -5.68 26.36 -42.08
C ASP A 99 -4.62 27.39 -42.44
N GLY A 100 -3.71 26.95 -43.31
CA GLY A 100 -2.74 27.81 -43.94
C GLY A 100 -3.48 28.87 -44.74
N LEU A 101 -3.02 30.10 -44.55
CA LEU A 101 -3.14 31.18 -45.53
C LEU A 101 -2.98 30.64 -46.95
N LEU A 102 -4.03 30.76 -47.77
CA LEU A 102 -4.02 31.22 -49.16
C LEU A 102 -5.46 31.37 -49.68
#